data_AF-A0A7C9CJ68-F1
#
_entry.id   AF-A0A7C9CJ68-F1
#
_cell.length_a   1.000
_cell.length_b   1.000
_cell.length_c   1.000
_cell.angle_alpha   90.00
_cell.angle_beta   90.00
_cell.angle_gamma   90.00
#
_symmetry.space_group_name_H-M   'P 1'
#
loop_
_entity.id
_entity.type
_entity.pdbx_description
1 polymer ?
#
loop_
_entity_poly.entity_id
_entity_poly.type
_entity_poly.pdbx_seq_one_letter_code
_entity_poly.pdbx_strand_id
1 'polypeptide(L)'
;DVVVLKDPEKPDDLLVRRLAAVEGYEMVSKDEKEEPFILEKDECWVVSDNEALKPKEAKDSRTFGPVHMSDIIGRVIYCLRTTVDHGPVQNSQYSMQKDSSVLAVE
;
A
#
# COMPACT_ATOMS: atom_id res chain seq x y z
N ASP A 1 -1.54 -2.54 -4.48
CA ASP A 1 -0.56 -3.19 -3.57
C ASP A 1 -0.84 -2.83 -2.12
N VAL A 2 -0.37 -3.64 -1.17
CA VAL A 2 -0.28 -3.25 0.24
C VAL A 2 1.17 -2.89 0.51
N VAL A 3 1.40 -1.74 1.14
CA VAL A 3 2.74 -1.17 1.33
C VAL A 3 2.98 -0.82 2.79
N VAL A 4 4.24 -0.91 3.19
CA VAL A 4 4.75 -0.32 4.43
C VAL A 4 5.31 1.05 4.09
N LEU A 5 4.89 2.07 4.81
CA LEU A 5 5.35 3.45 4.63
C LEU A 5 5.64 4.11 5.97
N LYS A 6 6.44 5.18 5.96
CA LYS A 6 6.57 6.07 7.12
C LYS A 6 5.28 6.86 7.32
N ASP A 7 4.88 7.11 8.57
CA ASP A 7 3.77 8.02 8.87
C ASP A 7 4.20 9.47 8.51
N PRO A 8 3.51 10.17 7.58
CA PRO A 8 3.88 11.53 7.20
C PRO A 8 3.84 12.53 8.37
N GLU A 9 3.00 12.28 9.38
CA GLU A 9 2.91 13.12 10.57
C GLU A 9 3.93 12.71 11.65
N LYS A 10 4.42 11.47 11.61
CA LYS A 10 5.36 10.88 12.59
C LYS A 10 6.38 9.96 11.90
N PRO A 11 7.47 10.51 11.34
CA PRO A 11 8.38 9.74 10.48
C PRO A 11 9.08 8.52 11.13
N ASP A 12 9.12 8.46 12.46
CA ASP A 12 9.65 7.31 13.22
C ASP A 12 8.64 6.14 13.31
N ASP A 13 7.35 6.40 13.04
CA ASP A 13 6.29 5.41 13.03
C ASP A 13 6.10 4.82 11.62
N LEU A 14 5.73 3.54 11.56
CA LEU A 14 5.45 2.83 10.30
C LEU A 14 3.96 2.49 10.19
N LEU A 15 3.41 2.68 9.00
CA LEU A 15 2.04 2.34 8.64
C LEU A 15 2.01 1.22 7.60
N VAL A 16 0.96 0.40 7.65
CA VAL A 16 0.64 -0.57 6.60
C VAL A 16 -0.67 -0.16 5.96
N ARG A 17 -0.65 0.17 4.66
CA ARG A 17 -1.82 0.68 3.93
C ARG A 17 -1.91 0.10 2.53
N ARG A 18 -3.10 0.14 1.95
CA ARG A 18 -3.31 -0.19 0.55
C ARG A 18 -2.97 1.02 -0.32
N LEU A 19 -2.08 0.83 -1.28
CA LEU A 19 -1.82 1.75 -2.38
C LEU A 19 -3.03 1.73 -3.33
N ALA A 20 -3.78 2.83 -3.36
CA ALA A 20 -5.03 2.96 -4.11
C ALA A 20 -4.84 3.69 -5.45
N ALA A 21 -3.97 4.68 -5.50
CA ALA A 21 -3.65 5.44 -6.72
C ALA A 21 -2.20 5.94 -6.68
N VAL A 22 -1.68 6.30 -7.86
CA VAL A 22 -0.32 6.83 -8.08
C VAL A 22 -0.39 8.07 -8.97
N GLU A 23 0.74 8.74 -9.18
CA GLU A 23 0.91 9.85 -10.12
C GLU A 23 0.00 9.78 -11.37
N GLY A 24 -0.63 10.91 -11.69
CA GLY A 24 -1.47 11.08 -12.87
C GLY A 24 -2.90 10.59 -12.73
N TYR A 25 -3.25 9.93 -11.63
CA TYR A 25 -4.64 9.60 -11.32
C TYR A 25 -5.39 10.83 -10.81
N GLU A 26 -6.61 11.03 -11.30
CA GLU A 26 -7.55 12.00 -10.76
C GLU A 26 -8.29 11.40 -9.56
N MET A 27 -8.22 12.11 -8.44
CA MET A 27 -8.89 11.78 -7.20
C MET A 27 -10.23 12.51 -7.15
N VAL A 28 -11.31 11.74 -7.08
CA VAL A 28 -12.68 12.25 -7.01
C VAL A 28 -13.37 11.80 -5.74
N SER A 29 -14.04 12.73 -5.06
CA SER A 29 -14.84 12.44 -3.87
C SER A 29 -16.30 12.23 -4.24
N LYS A 30 -17.04 11.58 -3.33
CA LYS A 30 -18.51 11.55 -3.37
C LYS A 30 -19.14 12.77 -2.71
N ASP A 31 -18.36 13.53 -1.94
CA ASP A 31 -18.81 14.82 -1.41
C ASP A 31 -18.61 15.89 -2.49
N GLU A 32 -19.71 16.49 -2.96
CA GLU A 32 -19.70 17.53 -4.00
C GLU A 32 -18.95 18.80 -3.57
N LYS A 33 -18.67 18.96 -2.27
CA LYS A 33 -17.88 20.09 -1.75
C LYS A 33 -16.38 19.89 -1.89
N GLU A 34 -15.92 18.66 -2.08
CA GLU A 34 -14.51 18.36 -2.24
C GLU A 34 -14.13 18.47 -3.72
N GLU A 35 -13.18 19.35 -4.03
CA GLU A 35 -12.72 19.56 -5.40
C GLU A 35 -11.86 18.38 -5.86
N PRO A 36 -12.07 17.86 -7.08
CA PRO A 36 -11.17 16.89 -7.69
C PRO A 36 -9.75 17.45 -7.85
N PHE A 37 -8.76 16.58 -7.72
CA PHE A 37 -7.36 16.93 -7.96
C PHE A 37 -6.61 15.76 -8.61
N ILE A 38 -5.49 16.04 -9.26
CA ILE A 38 -4.64 15.03 -9.89
C ILE A 38 -3.43 14.81 -8.99
N LEU A 39 -3.05 13.55 -8.76
CA LEU A 39 -1.83 13.20 -8.04
C LEU A 39 -0.61 13.67 -8.84
N GLU A 40 0.23 14.48 -8.20
CA GLU A 40 1.44 15.01 -8.82
C GLU A 40 2.51 13.93 -9.00
N LYS A 41 3.62 14.36 -9.59
CA LYS A 41 4.77 13.49 -9.78
C LYS A 41 5.28 12.95 -8.45
N ASP A 42 5.59 11.66 -8.42
CA ASP A 42 6.08 10.94 -7.23
C ASP A 42 5.08 10.93 -6.05
N GLU A 43 3.82 11.31 -6.26
CA GLU A 43 2.76 11.17 -5.27
C GLU A 43 1.99 9.85 -5.41
N CYS A 44 1.44 9.41 -4.28
CA CYS A 44 0.52 8.29 -4.23
C CYS A 44 -0.57 8.49 -3.18
N TRP A 45 -1.65 7.74 -3.35
CA TRP A 45 -2.77 7.74 -2.43
C TRP A 45 -2.88 6.40 -1.73
N VAL A 46 -2.88 6.42 -0.40
CA VAL A 46 -2.96 5.22 0.44
C VAL A 46 -4.22 5.22 1.30
N VAL A 47 -4.83 4.05 1.47
CA VAL A 47 -6.07 3.89 2.25
C VAL A 47 -5.96 2.72 3.23
N SER A 48 -6.67 2.82 4.35
CA SER A 48 -6.89 1.71 5.26
C SER A 48 -7.98 0.78 4.72
N ASP A 49 -7.71 -0.53 4.69
CA ASP A 49 -8.70 -1.56 4.34
C ASP A 49 -9.73 -1.82 5.44
N ASN A 50 -9.45 -1.38 6.68
CA ASN A 50 -10.35 -1.60 7.79
C ASN A 50 -11.54 -0.63 7.73
N GLU A 51 -12.67 -1.11 7.23
CA GLU A 51 -13.93 -0.37 7.11
C GLU A 51 -14.54 0.04 8.46
N ALA A 52 -14.16 -0.61 9.56
CA ALA A 52 -14.65 -0.27 10.89
C ALA A 52 -13.97 0.98 11.48
N LEU A 53 -12.81 1.38 10.95
CA LEU A 53 -12.11 2.58 11.40
C LEU A 53 -12.77 3.82 10.81
N LYS A 54 -13.01 4.82 11.67
CA LYS A 54 -13.40 6.14 11.18
C LYS A 54 -12.24 6.76 10.40
N PRO A 55 -12.48 7.65 9.42
CA PRO A 55 -11.41 8.26 8.63
C PRO A 55 -10.28 8.87 9.48
N LYS A 56 -10.64 9.57 10.57
CA LYS A 56 -9.67 10.19 11.50
C LYS A 56 -8.84 9.19 12.31
N GLU A 57 -9.31 7.96 12.45
CA GLU A 57 -8.61 6.88 13.17
C GLU A 57 -7.80 6.03 12.19
N ALA A 58 -8.21 6.00 10.92
CA ALA A 58 -7.58 5.22 9.87
C ALA A 58 -6.17 5.70 9.51
N LYS A 59 -5.81 6.97 9.79
CA LYS A 59 -4.49 7.56 9.48
C LYS A 59 -4.01 7.15 8.09
N ASP A 60 -4.70 7.65 7.08
CA ASP A 60 -4.42 7.39 5.67
C ASP A 60 -4.56 8.68 4.85
N SER A 61 -4.44 8.59 3.52
CA SER A 61 -4.42 9.79 2.66
C SER A 61 -5.69 10.62 2.75
N ARG A 62 -6.81 10.08 3.23
CA ARG A 62 -8.02 10.87 3.51
C ARG A 62 -7.85 11.83 4.68
N THR A 63 -6.81 11.66 5.49
CA THR A 63 -6.48 12.51 6.64
C THR A 63 -5.30 13.43 6.36
N PHE A 64 -4.19 12.89 5.82
CA PHE A 64 -2.95 13.64 5.61
C PHE A 64 -2.70 14.03 4.14
N GLY A 65 -3.55 13.62 3.19
CA GLY A 65 -3.40 13.90 1.76
C GLY A 65 -2.52 12.89 1.01
N PRO A 66 -2.03 13.25 -0.19
CA PRO A 66 -1.09 12.44 -0.94
C PRO A 66 0.21 12.18 -0.16
N VAL A 67 0.86 11.06 -0.44
CA VAL A 67 2.14 10.68 0.17
C VAL A 67 3.19 10.56 -0.92
N HIS A 68 4.41 10.98 -0.62
CA HIS A 68 5.53 10.82 -1.54
C HIS A 68 5.94 9.35 -1.63
N MET A 69 6.18 8.84 -2.84
CA MET A 69 6.57 7.45 -3.07
C MET A 69 7.86 7.05 -2.34
N SER A 70 8.75 8.00 -2.05
CA SER A 70 9.97 7.74 -1.27
C SER A 70 9.72 7.31 0.17
N ASP A 71 8.53 7.58 0.71
CA ASP A 71 8.16 7.17 2.06
C ASP A 71 7.72 5.71 2.12
N ILE A 72 7.48 5.08 0.97
CA ILE A 72 7.23 3.64 0.86
C ILE A 72 8.55 2.90 1.08
N ILE A 73 8.59 2.11 2.16
CA ILE A 73 9.73 1.27 2.52
C ILE A 73 9.73 -0.03 1.73
N GLY A 74 8.54 -0.57 1.47
CA GLY A 74 8.42 -1.82 0.72
C GLY A 74 6.99 -2.30 0.54
N ARG A 75 6.84 -3.33 -0.28
CA ARG A 75 5.57 -4.00 -0.55
C ARG A 75 5.39 -5.19 0.38
N VAL A 76 4.20 -5.30 0.97
CA VAL A 76 3.79 -6.48 1.73
C VAL A 76 3.49 -7.62 0.75
N ILE A 77 4.22 -8.73 0.87
CA ILE A 77 4.10 -9.88 -0.03
C ILE A 77 3.33 -11.05 0.61
N TYR A 78 3.22 -11.08 1.93
CA TYR A 78 2.60 -12.18 2.66
C TYR A 78 2.14 -11.72 4.05
N CYS A 79 1.02 -12.27 4.52
CA CYS A 79 0.46 -12.03 5.85
C CYS A 79 0.06 -13.37 6.47
N LEU A 80 0.41 -13.58 7.73
CA LEU A 80 0.07 -14.76 8.50
C LEU A 80 -0.62 -14.33 9.80
N ARG A 81 -1.78 -14.93 10.11
CA ARG A 81 -2.52 -14.65 11.35
C ARG A 81 -2.32 -15.71 12.42
N THR A 82 -2.05 -16.95 12.01
CA THR A 82 -1.79 -18.07 12.90
C THR A 82 -0.68 -18.94 12.35
N THR A 83 -0.08 -19.79 13.19
CA THR A 83 1.00 -20.70 12.80
C THR A 83 0.58 -21.77 11.81
N VAL A 84 -0.73 -22.00 11.63
CA VAL A 84 -1.30 -22.98 10.67
C VAL A 84 -1.86 -22.31 9.41
N ASP A 85 -1.87 -20.98 9.35
CA ASP A 85 -2.38 -20.19 8.22
C ASP A 85 -1.25 -19.88 7.22
N HIS A 86 -0.54 -20.93 6.77
CA HIS A 86 0.48 -20.81 5.73
C HIS A 86 0.24 -21.80 4.58
N GLY A 87 -0.04 -21.24 3.40
CA GLY A 87 0.04 -21.94 2.12
C GLY A 87 1.32 -21.54 1.38
N PRO A 88 1.71 -22.27 0.31
CA PRO A 88 2.89 -21.93 -0.48
C PRO A 88 2.76 -20.52 -1.06
N VAL A 89 3.77 -19.67 -0.82
CA VAL A 89 3.83 -18.32 -1.39
C VAL A 89 3.97 -18.45 -2.91
N GLN A 90 2.96 -17.98 -3.64
CA GLN A 90 2.99 -17.96 -5.10
C GLN A 90 3.79 -16.75 -5.56
N ASN A 91 5.01 -16.99 -6.02
CA ASN A 91 5.83 -15.96 -6.66
C ASN A 91 5.20 -15.53 -8.00
N SER A 92 5.50 -14.30 -8.42
CA SER A 92 5.12 -13.84 -9.76
C SER A 92 5.74 -14.75 -10.84
N GLN A 93 5.13 -14.83 -12.02
CA GLN A 93 5.64 -15.63 -13.15
C GLN A 93 7.11 -15.29 -13.46
N TYR A 94 7.44 -14.01 -13.45
CA TYR A 94 8.81 -13.52 -13.68
C TYR A 94 9.79 -14.00 -12.60
N SER A 95 9.42 -13.85 -11.32
CA SER A 95 10.23 -14.32 -10.20
C SER A 95 10.42 -15.83 -10.25
N MET A 96 9.36 -16.58 -10.59
CA MET A 96 9.45 -18.04 -10.73
C MET A 96 10.37 -18.49 -11.84
N GLN A 97 10.37 -17.79 -12.97
CA GLN A 97 11.29 -18.10 -14.05
C GLN A 97 12.76 -17.89 -13.62
N LYS A 98 13.03 -16.85 -12.84
CA LYS A 98 14.37 -16.57 -12.30
C LYS A 98 14.81 -17.63 -11.28
N ASP A 99 13.89 -18.03 -10.40
CA ASP A 99 14.17 -18.98 -9.32
C ASP A 99 14.15 -20.46 -9.79
N SER A 100 13.72 -20.71 -11.04
CA SER A 100 13.59 -22.07 -11.60
C SER A 100 14.85 -22.93 -11.48
N SER A 101 16.03 -22.32 -11.66
CA SER A 101 17.32 -23.01 -11.56
C SER A 101 17.66 -23.44 -10.13
N VAL A 102 17.18 -22.71 -9.11
CA VAL A 102 17.37 -23.05 -7.69
C VAL A 102 16.39 -24.15 -7.29
N LEU A 103 15.12 -24.05 -7.71
CA LEU A 103 14.10 -25.06 -7.45
C LEU A 103 14.36 -26.40 -8.13
N ALA A 104 15.07 -26.42 -9.26
CA ALA A 104 15.38 -27.66 -9.98
C ALA A 104 16.41 -28.56 -9.27
N VAL A 105 17.03 -28.08 -8.18
CA VAL A 105 18.08 -28.79 -7.42
C VAL A 105 17.67 -29.10 -5.98
N GLU A 106 16.48 -28.67 -5.54
CA GLU A 106 15.83 -29.15 -4.30
C GLU A 106 15.21 -30.54 -4.50
#